data_AF-A0A7R9JMB9-F1
#
_entry.id   AF-A0A7R9JMB9-F1
#
_cell.length_a   1.000
_cell.length_b   1.000
_cell.length_c   1.000
_cell.angle_alpha   90.00
_cell.angle_beta   90.00
_cell.angle_gamma   90.00
#
_symmetry.space_group_name_H-M   'P 1'
#
loop_
_entity.id
_entity.type
_entity.pdbx_description
1 polymer ?
#
loop_
_entity_poly.entity_id
_entity_poly.type
_entity_poly.pdbx_seq_one_letter_code
_entity_poly.pdbx_strand_id
1 'polypeptide(L)'
;MLPTPVPEIQRTNLATTVLQLKTMGINDLLHFDFMDAPPVESLIMALEQLHSLSALDNEGLLTRLGRRMAEFPLEPNLSKMLIMSVHLNCSDEVLTIVSMLSVQNVFYR
;
A
#
# COMPACT_ATOMS: atom_id res chain seq x y z
N MET A 1 23.12 -22.69 7.44
CA MET A 1 21.72 -22.30 7.15
C MET A 1 21.26 -21.39 8.27
N LEU A 2 20.48 -20.35 7.98
CA LEU A 2 19.86 -19.55 9.05
C LEU A 2 18.93 -20.46 9.87
N PRO A 3 18.90 -20.32 11.21
CA PRO A 3 18.12 -21.19 12.09
C PRO A 3 16.60 -20.96 11.95
N THR A 4 16.20 -19.76 11.55
CA THR A 4 14.81 -19.37 11.29
C THR A 4 14.74 -18.54 10.01
N PRO A 5 13.63 -18.60 9.26
CA PRO A 5 13.42 -17.73 8.11
C PRO A 5 13.27 -16.28 8.58
N VAL A 6 13.83 -15.34 7.81
CA VAL A 6 13.65 -13.90 8.06
C VAL A 6 12.17 -13.55 7.93
N PRO A 7 11.59 -12.75 8.84
CA PRO A 7 10.19 -12.32 8.80
C PRO A 7 9.80 -11.64 7.48
N GLU A 8 8.53 -11.78 7.07
CA GLU A 8 8.02 -11.14 5.86
C GLU A 8 7.99 -9.61 5.96
N ILE A 9 7.63 -9.07 7.12
CA ILE A 9 7.57 -7.63 7.39
C ILE A 9 8.94 -6.93 7.23
N GLN A 10 10.04 -7.69 7.28
CA GLN A 10 11.39 -7.18 7.06
C GLN A 10 11.87 -7.33 5.61
N ARG A 11 11.08 -7.96 4.73
CA ARG A 11 11.48 -8.34 3.37
C ARG A 11 10.61 -7.73 2.26
N THR A 12 9.43 -7.21 2.57
CA THR A 12 8.46 -6.73 1.58
C THR A 12 8.22 -5.22 1.71
N ASN A 13 7.62 -4.62 0.67
CA ASN A 13 7.18 -3.24 0.73
C ASN A 13 6.02 -3.12 1.72
N LEU A 14 6.13 -2.18 2.66
CA LEU A 14 5.17 -1.99 3.74
C LEU A 14 4.04 -1.01 3.39
N ALA A 15 3.98 -0.43 2.18
CA ALA A 15 2.98 0.57 1.81
C ALA A 15 1.53 0.11 2.08
N THR A 16 1.17 -1.10 1.65
CA THR A 16 -0.18 -1.67 1.87
C THR A 16 -0.44 -1.91 3.36
N THR A 17 0.53 -2.48 4.08
CA THR A 17 0.44 -2.76 5.53
C THR A 17 0.31 -1.46 6.34
N VAL A 18 1.11 -0.45 6.03
CA VAL A 18 1.08 0.86 6.69
C VAL A 18 -0.26 1.56 6.44
N LEU A 19 -0.79 1.49 5.22
CA LEU A 19 -2.12 2.02 4.91
C LEU A 19 -3.20 1.37 5.79
N GLN A 20 -3.16 0.03 5.94
CA GLN A 20 -4.10 -0.70 6.78
C GLN A 20 -3.94 -0.40 8.28
N LEU A 21 -2.70 -0.31 8.79
CA LEU A 21 -2.47 0.08 10.19
C LEU A 21 -3.02 1.49 10.48
N LYS A 22 -2.82 2.43 9.56
CA LYS A 22 -3.36 3.79 9.66
C LYS A 22 -4.89 3.80 9.60
N THR A 23 -5.53 2.94 8.80
CA THR A 23 -7.00 2.85 8.76
C THR A 23 -7.60 2.26 10.02
N MET A 24 -6.86 1.38 10.72
CA MET A 24 -7.21 0.88 12.06
C MET A 24 -7.04 1.93 13.17
N GLY A 25 -6.48 3.10 12.86
CA GLY A 25 -6.27 4.19 13.82
C GLY A 25 -4.92 4.16 14.53
N ILE A 26 -3.99 3.31 14.09
CA ILE A 26 -2.63 3.25 14.63
C ILE A 26 -1.81 4.38 13.99
N ASN A 27 -1.58 5.45 14.75
CA ASN A 27 -0.86 6.62 14.26
C ASN A 27 0.64 6.54 14.50
N ASP A 28 1.03 5.97 15.64
CA ASP A 28 2.42 5.78 16.03
C ASP A 28 2.90 4.39 15.62
N LEU A 29 3.50 4.32 14.43
CA LEU A 29 4.03 3.08 13.87
C LEU A 29 5.41 2.73 14.45
N LEU A 30 6.13 3.69 15.03
CA LEU A 30 7.47 3.47 15.59
C LEU A 30 7.41 2.75 16.93
N HIS A 31 6.40 3.06 17.74
CA HIS A 31 6.15 2.41 19.03
C HIS A 31 5.08 1.32 18.96
N PHE A 32 4.68 0.91 17.75
CA PHE A 32 3.75 -0.20 17.59
C PHE A 32 4.43 -1.53 17.97
N ASP A 33 3.72 -2.37 18.71
CA ASP A 33 4.24 -3.63 19.26
C ASP A 33 4.26 -4.73 18.17
N PHE A 34 5.25 -4.63 17.28
CA PHE A 34 5.52 -5.67 16.29
C PHE A 34 6.23 -6.86 16.94
N MET A 35 5.82 -8.08 16.58
CA MET A 35 6.53 -9.31 16.98
C MET A 35 8.00 -9.29 16.53
N ASP A 36 8.22 -8.91 15.27
CA ASP A 36 9.53 -8.61 14.70
C ASP A 36 9.43 -7.25 14.01
N ALA A 37 10.07 -6.23 14.58
CA ALA A 37 9.96 -4.87 14.05
C ALA A 37 10.60 -4.77 12.65
N PRO A 38 9.93 -4.08 11.69
CA PRO A 38 10.55 -3.75 10.42
C PRO A 38 11.65 -2.69 10.59
N PRO A 39 12.59 -2.57 9.63
CA PRO A 39 13.54 -1.47 9.60
C PRO A 39 12.82 -0.11 9.51
N VAL A 40 13.30 0.87 10.28
CA VAL A 40 12.74 2.23 10.30
C VAL A 40 12.77 2.87 8.91
N GLU A 41 13.84 2.62 8.14
CA GLU A 41 13.96 3.10 6.75
C GLU A 41 12.82 2.60 5.86
N SER A 42 12.44 1.32 5.97
CA SER A 42 11.32 0.74 5.21
C SER A 42 9.98 1.35 5.58
N LEU A 43 9.77 1.67 6.87
CA LEU A 43 8.57 2.39 7.33
C LEU A 43 8.52 3.82 6.76
N ILE A 44 9.65 4.54 6.79
CA ILE A 44 9.75 5.89 6.23
C ILE A 44 9.45 5.87 4.73
N MET A 45 10.07 4.96 3.97
CA MET A 45 9.82 4.83 2.53
C MET A 45 8.34 4.52 2.23
N ALA A 46 7.70 3.67 3.03
CA ALA A 46 6.27 3.37 2.87
C ALA A 46 5.38 4.60 3.17
N LEU A 47 5.70 5.37 4.21
CA LEU A 47 5.00 6.62 4.53
C LEU A 47 5.17 7.68 3.45
N GLU A 48 6.39 7.86 2.94
CA GLU A 48 6.70 8.76 1.83
C GLU A 48 5.96 8.35 0.55
N GLN A 49 5.94 7.05 0.25
CA GLN A 49 5.17 6.53 -0.89
C GLN A 49 3.67 6.86 -0.74
N LEU A 50 3.08 6.61 0.43
CA LEU A 50 1.66 6.91 0.67
C LEU A 50 1.35 8.41 0.65
N HIS A 51 2.28 9.26 1.12
CA HIS A 51 2.18 10.72 1.03
C HIS A 51 2.23 11.18 -0.43
N SER A 52 3.16 10.65 -1.25
CA SER A 52 3.23 10.96 -2.69
C SER A 52 1.96 10.54 -3.45
N LEU A 53 1.28 9.50 -2.96
CA LEU A 53 -0.01 9.04 -3.47
C LEU A 53 -1.19 9.87 -2.97
N SER A 54 -0.97 10.87 -2.12
CA SER A 54 -2.02 11.67 -1.47
C SER A 54 -2.97 10.83 -0.60
N ALA A 55 -2.53 9.64 -0.19
CA ALA A 55 -3.25 8.79 0.75
C ALA A 55 -3.10 9.32 2.19
N LEU A 56 -1.95 9.97 2.47
CA LEU A 56 -1.66 10.67 3.71
C LEU A 56 -1.55 12.18 3.47
N ASP A 57 -1.93 12.98 4.46
CA ASP A 57 -1.70 14.42 4.50
C ASP A 57 -0.29 14.74 5.04
N ASN A 58 0.10 16.02 5.03
CA ASN A 58 1.39 16.51 5.55
C ASN A 58 1.61 16.20 7.04
N GLU A 59 0.53 16.00 7.80
CA GLU A 59 0.57 15.60 9.21
C GLU A 59 0.67 14.07 9.38
N GLY A 60 0.75 13.30 8.30
CA GLY A 60 0.80 11.83 8.35
C GLY A 60 -0.54 11.17 8.72
N LEU A 61 -1.63 11.92 8.57
CA LEU A 61 -3.01 11.48 8.80
C LEU A 61 -3.68 10.99 7.51
N LEU A 62 -4.60 10.04 7.63
CA LEU A 62 -5.27 9.41 6.49
C LEU A 62 -6.29 10.36 5.84
N THR A 63 -6.11 10.62 4.55
CA THR A 63 -7.03 11.46 3.77
C THR A 63 -8.31 10.73 3.39
N ARG A 64 -9.30 11.44 2.82
CA ARG A 64 -10.51 10.80 2.23
C ARG A 64 -10.16 9.86 1.08
N LEU A 65 -9.12 10.20 0.29
CA LEU A 65 -8.59 9.34 -0.77
C LEU A 65 -7.97 8.09 -0.15
N GLY A 66 -7.11 8.24 0.86
CA GLY A 66 -6.46 7.11 1.54
C GLY A 66 -7.45 6.12 2.16
N ARG A 67 -8.55 6.60 2.75
CA ARG A 67 -9.64 5.72 3.23
C ARG A 67 -10.26 4.90 2.11
N ARG A 68 -10.61 5.53 0.99
CA ARG A 68 -11.14 4.81 -0.17
C ARG A 68 -10.14 3.81 -0.74
N MET A 69 -8.85 4.16 -0.77
CA MET A 69 -7.80 3.25 -1.23
C MET A 69 -7.72 1.98 -0.38
N ALA A 70 -7.95 2.09 0.93
CA ALA A 70 -7.91 0.96 1.85
C ALA A 70 -9.12 0.01 1.74
N GLU A 71 -10.21 0.44 1.08
CA GLU A 71 -11.36 -0.43 0.79
C GLU A 71 -11.06 -1.43 -0.33
N PHE A 72 -10.04 -1.17 -1.17
CA PHE A 72 -9.66 -2.05 -2.26
C PHE A 72 -8.60 -3.08 -1.81
N PRO A 73 -8.73 -4.36 -2.20
CA PRO A 73 -7.73 -5.39 -1.94
C PRO A 73 -6.58 -5.32 -2.96
N LEU A 74 -6.04 -4.13 -3.17
CA LEU A 74 -5.02 -3.83 -4.19
C LEU A 74 -3.91 -2.98 -3.58
N GLU A 75 -2.75 -3.03 -4.23
CA GLU A 75 -1.64 -2.15 -3.90
C GLU A 75 -2.06 -0.66 -4.01
N PRO A 76 -1.62 0.23 -3.09
CA PRO A 76 -1.99 1.64 -3.08
C PRO A 76 -1.84 2.36 -4.43
N ASN A 77 -0.81 2.02 -5.20
CA ASN A 77 -0.58 2.58 -6.54
C ASN A 77 -1.73 2.25 -7.50
N LEU A 78 -2.19 1.00 -7.51
CA LEU A 78 -3.27 0.52 -8.38
C LEU A 78 -4.63 1.03 -7.89
N SER A 79 -4.85 1.06 -6.57
CA SER A 79 -6.05 1.64 -5.97
C SER A 79 -6.21 3.12 -6.33
N LYS A 80 -5.13 3.91 -6.28
CA LYS A 80 -5.17 5.31 -6.71
C LYS A 80 -5.50 5.44 -8.20
N MET A 81 -4.90 4.59 -9.04
CA MET A 81 -5.16 4.60 -10.48
C MET A 81 -6.62 4.32 -10.80
N LEU A 82 -7.24 3.34 -10.14
CA LEU A 82 -8.67 3.06 -10.27
C LEU A 82 -9.54 4.22 -9.82
N ILE A 83 -9.26 4.82 -8.66
CA ILE A 83 -10.05 5.96 -8.16
C ILE A 83 -9.94 7.15 -9.12
N MET A 84 -8.75 7.42 -9.66
CA MET A 84 -8.53 8.51 -10.61
C MET A 84 -9.19 8.27 -11.96
N SER A 85 -9.28 7.01 -12.41
CA SER A 85 -9.92 6.67 -13.68
C SER A 85 -11.40 7.08 -13.74
N VAL A 86 -12.09 7.07 -12.61
CA VAL A 86 -13.48 7.55 -12.49
C VAL A 86 -13.56 9.05 -12.76
N HIS A 87 -12.59 9.84 -12.26
CA HIS A 87 -12.54 11.27 -12.51
C HIS A 87 -12.19 11.63 -13.96
N LEU A 88 -11.45 10.74 -14.64
CA LEU A 88 -11.04 10.90 -16.03
C LEU A 88 -12.01 10.23 -17.03
N ASN A 89 -13.10 9.62 -16.56
CA ASN A 89 -14.08 8.88 -17.35
C ASN A 89 -13.48 7.73 -18.21
N CYS A 90 -12.42 7.08 -17.72
CA CYS A 90 -11.74 5.94 -18.38
C CYS A 90 -11.68 4.70 -17.47
N SER A 91 -12.72 4.50 -16.67
CA SER A 91 -12.73 3.46 -15.63
C SER A 91 -12.79 2.03 -16.16
N ASP A 92 -13.40 1.82 -17.33
CA ASP A 92 -13.59 0.47 -17.89
C ASP A 92 -12.25 -0.10 -18.39
N GLU A 93 -11.49 0.72 -19.10
CA GLU A 93 -10.17 0.38 -19.62
C GLU A 93 -9.18 0.17 -18.47
N VAL A 94 -9.18 1.07 -17.48
CA VAL A 94 -8.28 0.99 -16.33
C VAL A 94 -8.62 -0.23 -15.46
N LEU A 95 -9.90 -0.54 -15.25
CA LEU A 95 -10.31 -1.75 -14.53
C LEU A 95 -9.79 -3.02 -15.20
N THR A 96 -9.88 -3.09 -16.53
CA THR A 96 -9.36 -4.22 -17.31
C THR A 96 -7.84 -4.35 -17.17
N ILE A 97 -7.10 -3.23 -17.26
CA ILE A 97 -5.65 -3.21 -17.10
C ILE A 97 -5.24 -3.65 -15.68
N VAL A 98 -5.89 -3.13 -14.64
CA VAL A 98 -5.59 -3.48 -13.24
C VAL A 98 -5.88 -4.95 -12.98
N SER A 99 -6.97 -5.48 -13.54
CA SER A 99 -7.31 -6.90 -13.44
C SER A 99 -6.21 -7.78 -14.05
N MET A 100 -5.69 -7.40 -15.23
CA MET A 100 -4.59 -8.11 -15.88
C MET A 100 -3.25 -7.99 -15.14
N LEU A 101 -3.00 -6.87 -14.46
CA LEU A 101 -1.78 -6.69 -13.64
C LEU A 101 -1.83 -7.45 -12.30
N SER A 102 -3.03 -7.79 -11.83
CA SER A 102 -3.22 -8.51 -10.58
C SER A 102 -2.98 -10.02 -10.70
N VAL A 103 -2.89 -10.53 -11.93
CA VAL A 103 -2.58 -11.93 -12.23
C VAL A 103 -1.14 -12.09 -12.70
N GLN A 104 -0.65 -13.33 -12.71
CA GLN A 104 0.67 -13.65 -13.24
C GLN A 104 0.74 -13.39 -14.76
N ASN A 105 1.97 -13.27 -15.27
CA ASN A 105 2.19 -13.00 -16.69
C ASN A 105 1.50 -14.05 -17.57
N VAL A 106 0.68 -13.57 -18.50
CA VAL A 106 -0.16 -14.39 -19.37
C VAL A 106 0.60 -14.89 -20.60
N PHE A 107 1.73 -14.26 -20.93
CA PHE A 107 2.55 -14.67 -22.07
C PHE A 107 3.38 -15.91 -21.74
N TYR A 108 3.08 -17.02 -22.41
CA TYR A 108 3.94 -18.20 -22.45
C TYR A 108 5.09 -17.97 -23.44
N ARG A 109 6.31 -18.33 -23.02
CA ARG A 109 7.51 -18.32 -23.87
C ARG A 109 8.22 -19.66 -23.77
#